data_AF-A0A651GE12-F1
#
_entry.id   AF-A0A651GE12-F1
#
_cell.length_a   1.000
_cell.length_b   1.000
_cell.length_c   1.000
_cell.angle_alpha   90.00
_cell.angle_beta   90.00
_cell.angle_gamma   90.00
#
_symmetry.space_group_name_H-M   'P 1'
#
loop_
_entity.id
_entity.type
_entity.pdbx_description
1 polymer ?
#
loop_
_entity_poly.entity_id
_entity_poly.type
_entity_poly.pdbx_seq_one_letter_code
_entity_poly.pdbx_strand_id
1 'polypeptide(L)'
;MSDNSTYMTGSSIRVRLDQEILHELIYGQLGELPKDDEARLDYQRTCSLREHQVYRLMRSLVSQFNGRLKGRRERFKLVEEGDGLVLELSSS
;
A
#
# COMPACT_ATOMS: atom_id res chain seq x y z
N MET A 1 13.46 2.11 13.25
CA MET A 1 12.46 2.87 14.01
C MET A 1 11.54 3.47 12.97
N SER A 2 10.41 2.81 12.67
CA SER A 2 9.47 3.30 11.66
C SER A 2 8.63 4.42 12.28
N ASP A 3 8.95 5.66 11.95
CA ASP A 3 8.19 6.84 12.37
C ASP A 3 6.83 6.87 11.67
N ASN A 4 5.84 6.29 12.31
CA ASN A 4 4.45 6.32 11.87
C ASN A 4 3.87 7.73 12.13
N SER A 5 4.22 8.68 11.26
CA SER A 5 3.88 10.09 11.41
C SER A 5 2.40 10.30 11.06
N THR A 6 1.58 10.55 12.09
CA THR A 6 0.16 10.93 11.93
C THR A 6 0.09 12.44 11.76
N TYR A 7 -0.44 12.91 10.63
CA TYR A 7 -0.64 14.33 10.36
C TYR A 7 -2.14 14.62 10.20
N MET A 8 -2.64 15.53 11.04
CA MET A 8 -4.05 15.94 11.09
C MET A 8 -4.21 17.25 10.31
N THR A 9 -4.66 17.16 9.06
CA THR A 9 -5.04 18.34 8.26
C THR A 9 -6.49 18.18 7.83
N GLY A 10 -7.41 18.84 8.54
CA GLY A 10 -8.85 18.90 8.25
C GLY A 10 -9.59 17.56 8.37
N SER A 11 -10.34 17.35 9.46
CA SER A 11 -11.27 16.21 9.75
C SER A 11 -10.89 14.81 9.23
N SER A 12 -9.62 14.56 8.94
CA SER A 12 -9.13 13.37 8.27
C SER A 12 -7.93 12.83 9.04
N ILE A 13 -7.95 11.53 9.27
CA ILE A 13 -6.86 10.80 9.91
C ILE A 13 -6.12 10.07 8.81
N ARG A 14 -4.81 10.29 8.75
CA ARG A 14 -3.96 9.73 7.72
C ARG A 14 -2.87 8.88 8.34
N VAL A 15 -2.76 7.65 7.86
CA VAL A 15 -1.78 6.67 8.31
C VAL A 15 -0.98 6.22 7.10
N ARG A 16 0.32 6.52 7.11
CA ARG A 16 1.24 6.01 6.10
C ARG A 16 1.46 4.53 6.35
N LEU A 17 1.41 3.74 5.29
CA LEU A 17 1.74 2.33 5.36
C LEU A 17 3.26 2.20 5.40
N ASP A 18 3.75 1.30 6.25
CA ASP A 18 5.18 1.09 6.43
C ASP A 18 5.82 0.68 5.10
N GLN A 19 6.74 1.52 4.62
CA GLN A 19 7.40 1.32 3.34
C GLN A 19 8.36 0.14 3.36
N GLU A 20 8.99 -0.16 4.50
CA GLU A 20 9.89 -1.31 4.61
C GLU A 20 9.07 -2.60 4.47
N ILE A 21 7.90 -2.67 5.10
CA ILE A 21 7.00 -3.82 4.98
C ILE A 21 6.48 -3.96 3.54
N LEU A 22 6.07 -2.87 2.89
CA LEU A 22 5.64 -2.92 1.49
C LEU A 22 6.77 -3.38 0.56
N HIS A 23 7.97 -2.86 0.77
CA HIS A 23 9.15 -3.26 0.02
C HIS A 23 9.46 -4.74 0.24
N GLU A 24 9.42 -5.24 1.47
CA GLU A 24 9.64 -6.66 1.76
C GLU A 24 8.57 -7.56 1.11
N LEU A 25 7.31 -7.14 1.07
CA LEU A 25 6.26 -7.92 0.40
C LEU A 25 6.46 -8.01 -1.12
N ILE A 26 6.96 -6.94 -1.75
CA ILE A 26 7.14 -6.89 -3.21
C ILE A 26 8.46 -7.54 -3.60
N TYR A 27 9.56 -7.14 -2.96
CA TYR A 27 10.92 -7.48 -3.36
C TYR A 27 11.57 -8.56 -2.47
N GLY A 28 10.97 -8.86 -1.31
CA GLY A 28 11.53 -9.83 -0.37
C GLY A 28 11.66 -11.22 -0.96
N GLN A 29 12.71 -11.93 -0.54
CA GLN A 29 13.07 -13.28 -1.00
C GLN A 29 13.45 -13.42 -2.49
N LEU A 30 13.43 -12.36 -3.29
CA LEU A 30 13.83 -12.43 -4.71
C LEU A 30 15.35 -12.43 -4.95
N GLY A 31 16.14 -12.32 -3.87
CA GLY A 31 17.61 -12.26 -3.97
C GLY A 31 18.10 -10.97 -4.60
N GLU A 32 19.35 -10.96 -5.08
CA GLU A 32 19.93 -9.82 -5.78
C GLU A 32 19.35 -9.66 -7.20
N LEU A 33 19.32 -8.42 -7.70
CA LEU A 33 18.87 -8.13 -9.06
C LEU A 33 19.76 -8.87 -10.08
N PRO A 34 19.18 -9.69 -10.98
CA PRO A 34 19.96 -10.41 -11.98
C PRO A 34 20.68 -9.47 -12.94
N LYS A 35 21.90 -9.86 -13.36
CA LYS A 35 22.70 -9.15 -14.37
C LYS A 35 22.33 -9.50 -15.80
N ASP A 36 21.72 -10.66 -15.98
CA ASP A 36 21.24 -11.14 -17.27
C ASP A 36 19.90 -10.48 -17.62
N ASP A 37 19.71 -10.13 -18.90
CA ASP A 37 18.54 -9.37 -19.34
C ASP A 37 17.24 -10.18 -19.25
N GLU A 38 17.28 -11.49 -19.55
CA GLU A 38 16.10 -12.36 -19.47
C GLU A 38 15.70 -12.57 -18.01
N ALA A 39 16.66 -12.90 -17.15
CA ALA A 39 16.43 -13.02 -15.72
C ALA A 39 15.95 -11.70 -15.08
N ARG A 40 16.43 -10.54 -15.57
CA ARG A 40 15.97 -9.23 -15.11
C ARG A 40 14.53 -8.96 -15.53
N LEU A 41 14.12 -9.36 -16.73
CA LEU A 41 12.72 -9.24 -17.18
C LEU A 41 11.79 -10.12 -16.32
N ASP A 42 12.23 -11.33 -15.98
CA ASP A 42 11.46 -12.22 -15.10
C ASP A 42 11.37 -11.69 -13.66
N TYR A 43 12.47 -11.14 -13.14
CA TYR A 43 12.50 -10.44 -11.85
C TYR A 43 11.50 -9.28 -11.84
N GLN A 44 11.52 -8.43 -12.87
CA GLN A 44 10.61 -7.29 -12.99
C GLN A 44 9.15 -7.75 -13.09
N ARG A 45 8.85 -8.75 -13.93
CA ARG A 45 7.50 -9.33 -14.05
C ARG A 45 6.98 -9.86 -12.71
N THR A 46 7.85 -10.51 -11.94
CA THR A 46 7.51 -11.02 -10.60
C THR A 46 7.22 -9.89 -9.63
N CYS A 47 8.06 -8.86 -9.58
CA CYS A 47 7.84 -7.70 -8.72
C CYS A 47 6.54 -6.99 -9.07
N SER A 48 6.28 -6.71 -10.34
CA SER A 48 5.04 -6.05 -10.80
C SER A 48 3.79 -6.87 -10.46
N LEU A 49 3.86 -8.20 -10.56
CA LEU A 49 2.76 -9.07 -10.15
C LEU A 49 2.50 -9.01 -8.65
N ARG A 50 3.56 -9.05 -7.83
CA ARG A 50 3.45 -8.94 -6.37
C ARG A 50 2.89 -7.59 -5.94
N GLU A 51 3.40 -6.50 -6.50
CA GLU A 51 2.89 -5.15 -6.27
C GLU A 51 1.39 -5.06 -6.59
N HIS A 52 0.99 -5.56 -7.76
CA HIS A 52 -0.42 -5.59 -8.15
C HIS A 52 -1.29 -6.39 -7.16
N GLN A 53 -0.82 -7.55 -6.71
CA GLN A 53 -1.54 -8.38 -5.74
C GLN A 53 -1.69 -7.69 -4.39
N VAL A 54 -0.62 -7.05 -3.89
CA VAL A 54 -0.64 -6.27 -2.64
C VAL A 54 -1.67 -5.15 -2.77
N TYR A 55 -1.58 -4.29 -3.80
CA TYR A 55 -2.51 -3.18 -3.97
C TYR A 55 -3.95 -3.64 -4.12
N ARG A 56 -4.19 -4.75 -4.84
CA ARG A 56 -5.53 -5.33 -4.96
C ARG A 56 -6.07 -5.79 -3.60
N LEU A 57 -5.25 -6.45 -2.78
CA LEU A 57 -5.62 -6.88 -1.45
C LEU A 57 -5.96 -5.68 -0.56
N MET A 58 -5.12 -4.64 -0.55
CA MET A 58 -5.34 -3.43 0.24
C MET A 58 -6.64 -2.72 -0.14
N ARG A 59 -6.91 -2.56 -1.45
CA ARG A 59 -8.17 -1.99 -1.95
C ARG A 59 -9.39 -2.83 -1.53
N SER A 60 -9.26 -4.16 -1.55
CA SER A 60 -10.32 -5.06 -1.07
C SER A 60 -10.59 -4.87 0.42
N LEU A 61 -9.54 -4.79 1.25
CA LEU A 61 -9.67 -4.55 2.69
C LEU A 61 -10.34 -3.19 2.98
N VAL A 62 -9.94 -2.13 2.28
CA VAL A 62 -10.59 -0.81 2.40
C VAL A 62 -12.07 -0.88 2.02
N SER A 63 -12.41 -1.58 0.94
CA SER A 63 -13.80 -1.80 0.53
C SER A 63 -14.60 -2.54 1.61
N GLN A 64 -14.03 -3.60 2.19
CA GLN A 64 -14.64 -4.36 3.28
C GLN A 64 -14.83 -3.50 4.53
N PHE A 65 -13.84 -2.68 4.92
CA PHE A 65 -13.95 -1.76 6.05
C PHE A 65 -15.06 -0.73 5.81
N ASN A 66 -15.13 -0.14 4.63
CA ASN A 66 -16.21 0.78 4.26
C ASN A 66 -17.58 0.11 4.27
N GLY A 67 -17.66 -1.16 3.86
CA GLY A 67 -18.87 -1.98 3.97
C GLY A 67 -19.34 -2.13 5.42
N ARG A 68 -18.41 -2.28 6.38
CA ARG A 68 -18.70 -2.32 7.82
C ARG A 68 -19.08 -0.95 8.39
N LEU A 69 -18.61 0.14 7.79
CA LEU A 69 -18.97 1.52 8.14
C LEU A 69 -20.25 2.02 7.44
N LYS A 70 -21.02 1.13 6.80
CA LYS A 70 -22.27 1.50 6.13
C LYS A 70 -23.21 2.25 7.10
N GLY A 71 -23.76 3.37 6.66
CA GLY A 71 -24.60 4.26 7.47
C GLY A 71 -23.84 5.29 8.31
N ARG A 72 -22.51 5.21 8.37
CA ARG A 72 -21.63 6.23 8.95
C ARG A 72 -21.16 7.23 7.89
N ARG A 73 -20.68 8.41 8.30
CA ARG A 73 -20.13 9.45 7.40
C ARG A 73 -18.64 9.22 7.08
N GLU A 74 -17.98 8.43 7.92
CA GLU A 74 -16.57 8.11 7.84
C GLU A 74 -16.31 7.09 6.73
N ARG A 75 -15.30 7.37 5.91
CA ARG A 75 -14.87 6.51 4.81
C ARG A 75 -13.35 6.43 4.75
N PHE A 76 -12.86 5.21 4.58
CA PHE A 76 -11.47 4.94 4.27
C PHE A 76 -11.20 5.06 2.77
N LYS A 77 -10.04 5.57 2.42
CA LYS A 77 -9.50 5.64 1.05
C LYS A 77 -8.03 5.22 1.09
N LEU A 78 -7.61 4.47 0.08
CA LEU A 78 -6.19 4.22 -0.16
C LEU A 78 -5.70 5.27 -1.16
N VAL A 79 -4.67 6.01 -0.78
CA VAL A 79 -4.06 7.09 -1.56
C VAL A 79 -2.61 6.73 -1.84
N GLU A 80 -2.18 6.89 -3.09
CA GLU A 80 -0.78 6.77 -3.49
C GLU A 80 -0.11 8.13 -3.34
N GLU A 81 0.95 8.23 -2.55
CA GLU A 81 1.68 9.48 -2.29
C GLU A 81 3.19 9.26 -2.38
N GLY A 82 3.80 9.80 -3.43
CA GLY A 82 5.20 9.51 -3.76
C GLY A 82 5.40 8.01 -3.91
N ASP A 83 6.38 7.46 -3.20
CA ASP A 83 6.72 6.03 -3.20
C ASP A 83 5.95 5.24 -2.10
N GLY A 84 4.90 5.81 -1.54
CA GLY A 84 4.19 5.25 -0.39
C GLY A 84 2.69 5.14 -0.62
N LEU A 85 2.06 4.27 0.18
CA LEU A 85 0.62 4.22 0.29
C LEU A 85 0.16 4.84 1.61
N VAL A 86 -0.92 5.59 1.56
CA VAL A 86 -1.54 6.22 2.72
C VAL A 86 -2.98 5.73 2.82
N LEU A 87 -3.34 5.26 4.01
CA LEU A 87 -4.74 5.04 4.37
C LEU A 87 -5.30 6.33 4.98
N GLU A 88 -6.25 6.93 4.28
CA GLU A 88 -6.94 8.14 4.71
C GLU A 88 -8.35 7.78 5.20
N LEU A 89 -8.68 8.16 6.42
CA LEU A 89 -10.03 8.17 6.96
C LEU A 89 -10.56 9.59 6.90
N SER A 90 -11.61 9.82 6.13
CA SER A 90 -12.27 11.12 6.01
C SER A 90 -13.74 11.02 6.41
N SER A 91 -14.25 11.99 7.16
CA SER A 91 -15.69 12.21 7.31
C SER A 91 -16.21 12.97 6.10
N SER A 92 -17.17 12.39 5.37
CA SER A 92 -17.86 13.06 4.25
C SER A 92 -19.01 13.93 4.76
#